data_AF-A0A3M1PNR0-F1
#
_entry.id   AF-A0A3M1PNR0-F1
#
_cell.length_a   1.000
_cell.length_b   1.000
_cell.length_c   1.000
_cell.angle_alpha   90.00
_cell.angle_beta   90.00
_cell.angle_gamma   90.00
#
_symmetry.space_group_name_H-M   'P 1'
#
loop_
_entity.id
_entity.type
_entity.pdbx_description
1 polymer ?
#
loop_
_entity_poly.entity_id
_entity_poly.type
_entity_poly.pdbx_seq_one_letter_code
_entity_poly.pdbx_strand_id
1 'polypeptide(L)'
;MTRRPRDFGFPRWGGYLKERDPVRVRLCDREGCTERGEYPAPRSPFSRERWYFCRRHVEEYNRGWNFFAGMSEEAIRAFMADEQAARRGYRQSATYAYAADSWTPAEKAAYRTLGLEPGADLEEVKQRYRALAKQHHPDVAGSDDPEVRERFVRIQAAYSMLCARLGEREAGDR
;
A
#
# COMPACT_ATOMS: atom_id res chain seq x y z
N MET A 1 33.73 44.92 5.71
CA MET A 1 34.29 43.65 5.20
C MET A 1 34.28 42.62 6.33
N THR A 2 33.13 42.00 6.59
CA THR A 2 32.98 41.02 7.68
C THR A 2 33.46 39.65 7.20
N ARG A 3 34.46 39.09 7.90
CA ARG A 3 35.11 37.83 7.56
C ARG A 3 34.12 36.67 7.69
N ARG A 4 34.00 35.85 6.63
CA ARG A 4 33.29 34.55 6.69
C ARG A 4 34.01 33.64 7.70
N PRO A 5 33.31 33.02 8.67
CA PRO A 5 33.96 32.07 9.57
C PRO A 5 34.45 30.84 8.78
N ARG A 6 35.72 30.48 9.03
CA ARG A 6 36.41 29.35 8.42
C ARG A 6 36.01 28.07 9.17
N ASP A 7 34.93 27.45 8.75
CA ASP A 7 34.54 26.12 9.24
C ASP A 7 34.34 25.18 8.04
N PHE A 8 35.47 24.66 7.54
CA PHE A 8 35.55 23.66 6.47
C PHE A 8 36.38 22.45 6.95
N GLY A 9 36.10 21.96 8.17
CA GLY A 9 36.71 20.75 8.75
C GLY A 9 35.66 19.68 9.08
N PHE A 10 35.96 18.43 8.77
CA PHE A 10 35.16 17.21 9.03
C PHE A 10 35.66 16.55 10.34
N PRO A 11 34.82 15.93 11.21
CA PRO A 11 33.38 15.66 11.13
C PRO A 11 32.46 16.83 11.54
N ARG A 12 31.38 17.01 10.77
CA ARG A 12 30.49 18.18 10.77
C ARG A 12 29.24 18.00 11.65
N TRP A 13 29.42 17.78 12.95
CA TRP A 13 28.31 17.87 13.92
C TRP A 13 28.71 18.84 15.02
N GLY A 14 28.40 20.12 14.79
CA GLY A 14 28.58 21.17 15.78
C GLY A 14 27.85 20.83 17.09
N GLY A 15 28.57 20.95 18.20
CA GLY A 15 28.07 21.06 19.58
C GLY A 15 26.78 20.29 19.91
N TYR A 16 26.91 19.03 20.34
CA TYR A 16 25.85 18.27 21.03
C TYR A 16 25.47 18.83 22.42
N LEU A 17 25.96 20.01 22.78
CA LEU A 17 25.61 20.76 23.99
C LEU A 17 24.81 22.00 23.59
N LYS A 18 23.74 21.80 22.82
CA LYS A 18 22.70 22.82 22.70
C LYS A 18 21.82 22.66 23.94
N GLU A 19 22.03 23.53 24.92
CA GLU A 19 21.12 23.71 26.06
C GLU A 19 19.69 23.69 25.51
N ARG A 20 18.90 22.70 25.94
CA ARG A 20 17.52 22.56 25.47
C ARG A 20 16.71 23.65 26.15
N ASP A 21 16.27 24.63 25.39
CA ASP A 21 15.25 25.58 25.84
C ASP A 21 14.07 24.81 26.45
N PRO A 22 13.46 25.31 27.55
CA PRO A 22 12.30 24.67 28.13
C PRO A 22 11.18 24.59 27.08
N VAL A 23 10.72 23.36 26.81
CA VAL A 23 9.63 23.10 25.86
C VAL A 23 8.36 23.75 26.43
N ARG A 24 7.88 24.81 25.79
CA ARG A 24 6.59 25.44 26.14
C ARG A 24 5.47 24.46 25.79
N VAL A 25 4.97 23.75 26.80
CA VAL A 25 3.83 22.85 26.68
C VAL A 25 2.56 23.70 26.51
N ARG A 26 1.83 23.51 25.41
CA ARG A 26 0.50 24.09 25.25
C ARG A 26 -0.52 23.27 26.03
N LEU A 27 -1.47 23.96 26.66
CA LEU A 27 -2.61 23.32 27.31
C LEU A 27 -3.70 23.04 26.28
N CYS A 28 -4.60 22.13 26.65
CA CYS A 28 -5.79 21.80 25.88
C CYS A 28 -6.70 23.04 25.74
N ASP A 29 -7.13 23.34 24.52
CA ASP A 29 -8.02 24.48 24.22
C ASP A 29 -9.48 24.25 24.66
N ARG A 30 -9.79 23.13 25.33
CA ARG A 30 -11.15 22.90 25.84
C ARG A 30 -11.33 23.59 27.19
N GLU A 31 -12.44 24.32 27.32
CA GLU A 31 -12.91 24.93 28.57
C GLU A 31 -12.79 23.97 29.76
N GLY A 32 -12.07 24.41 30.80
CA GLY A 32 -11.88 23.65 32.04
C GLY A 32 -10.91 22.46 31.96
N CYS A 33 -10.19 22.27 30.84
CA CYS A 33 -9.18 21.22 30.72
C CYS A 33 -7.75 21.75 30.96
N THR A 34 -7.03 21.15 31.90
CA THR A 34 -5.64 21.48 32.22
C THR A 34 -4.63 20.46 31.67
N GLU A 35 -5.08 19.51 30.85
CA GLU A 35 -4.22 18.53 30.20
C GLU A 35 -3.40 19.15 29.05
N ARG A 36 -2.37 18.42 28.59
CA ARG A 36 -1.49 18.84 27.50
C ARG A 36 -2.21 18.78 26.14
N GLY A 37 -2.16 19.86 25.38
CA GLY A 37 -2.72 19.99 24.04
C GLY A 37 -1.76 19.47 22.97
N GLU A 38 -1.64 18.14 22.84
CA GLU A 38 -0.70 17.50 21.91
C GLU A 38 -1.29 17.27 20.51
N TYR A 39 -2.62 17.22 20.38
CA TYR A 39 -3.30 16.82 19.16
C TYR A 39 -3.95 18.02 18.46
N PRO A 40 -3.44 18.45 17.29
CA PRO A 40 -4.03 19.53 16.53
C PRO A 40 -5.31 19.08 15.79
N ALA A 41 -6.34 19.91 15.83
CA ALA A 41 -7.62 19.71 15.15
C ALA A 41 -7.98 20.96 14.31
N PRO A 42 -8.50 20.82 13.08
CA PRO A 42 -8.81 21.96 12.20
C PRO A 42 -10.00 22.75 12.73
N ARG A 43 -9.94 24.09 12.88
CA ARG A 43 -11.12 24.86 13.35
C ARG A 43 -12.30 24.86 12.36
N SER A 44 -11.97 24.92 11.08
CA SER A 44 -12.90 24.92 9.96
C SER A 44 -12.24 24.16 8.79
N PRO A 45 -13.01 23.45 7.94
CA PRO A 45 -12.49 22.68 6.82
C PRO A 45 -11.54 23.48 5.89
N PHE A 46 -11.77 24.79 5.76
CA PHE A 46 -11.02 25.67 4.86
C PHE A 46 -10.05 26.61 5.57
N SER A 47 -10.03 26.62 6.91
CA SER A 47 -9.16 27.50 7.68
C SER A 47 -7.82 26.85 7.97
N ARG A 48 -6.76 27.66 8.02
CA ARG A 48 -5.42 27.21 8.48
C ARG A 48 -5.31 27.18 10.01
N GLU A 49 -6.32 27.69 10.71
CA GLU A 49 -6.35 27.74 12.16
C GLU A 49 -6.61 26.36 12.76
N ARG A 50 -5.97 26.08 13.90
CA ARG A 50 -6.01 24.79 14.58
C ARG A 50 -6.28 24.96 16.06
N TRP A 51 -7.17 24.13 16.61
CA TRP A 51 -7.28 23.87 18.04
C TRP A 51 -6.26 22.80 18.45
N TYR A 52 -5.85 22.80 19.70
CA TYR A 52 -4.95 21.84 20.31
C TYR A 52 -5.67 21.16 21.47
N PHE A 53 -5.97 19.88 21.31
CA PHE A 53 -6.68 19.09 22.30
C PHE A 53 -5.79 18.05 22.95
N CYS A 54 -6.17 17.60 24.15
CA CYS A 54 -5.67 16.37 24.73
C CYS A 54 -6.28 15.15 24.02
N ARG A 55 -5.74 13.95 24.28
CA ARG A 55 -6.22 12.70 23.65
C ARG A 55 -7.73 12.50 23.77
N ARG A 56 -8.30 12.80 24.94
CA ARG A 56 -9.74 12.64 25.18
C ARG A 56 -10.58 13.58 24.31
N HIS A 57 -10.20 14.85 24.24
CA HIS A 57 -11.00 15.85 23.53
C HIS A 57 -10.81 15.82 22.01
N VAL A 58 -9.66 15.36 21.49
CA VAL A 58 -9.52 15.16 20.04
C VAL A 58 -10.41 14.03 19.54
N GLU A 59 -10.60 12.96 20.32
CA GLU A 59 -11.51 11.88 19.96
C GLU A 59 -12.97 12.35 19.95
N GLU A 60 -13.41 13.08 20.97
CA GLU A 60 -14.74 13.69 21.02
C GLU A 60 -14.95 14.66 19.85
N TYR A 61 -13.93 15.45 19.53
CA TYR A 61 -13.95 16.39 18.42
C TYR A 61 -14.10 15.67 17.07
N ASN A 62 -13.28 14.65 16.82
CA ASN A 62 -13.32 13.88 15.58
C ASN A 62 -14.63 13.13 15.41
N ARG A 63 -15.26 12.65 16.50
CA ARG A 63 -16.58 12.01 16.44
C ARG A 63 -17.68 12.97 16.00
N GLY A 64 -17.58 14.25 16.35
CA GLY A 64 -18.53 15.29 15.95
C GLY A 64 -18.17 16.01 14.65
N TRP A 65 -16.99 15.74 14.09
CA TRP A 65 -16.47 16.49 12.94
C TRP A 65 -17.08 15.99 11.63
N ASN A 66 -17.91 16.83 11.02
CA ASN A 66 -18.41 16.63 9.67
C ASN A 66 -17.68 17.58 8.73
N PHE A 67 -16.74 17.07 7.92
CA PHE A 67 -15.97 17.88 6.97
C PHE A 67 -16.85 18.69 6.02
N PHE A 68 -18.02 18.16 5.65
CA PHE A 68 -18.98 18.78 4.75
C PHE A 68 -20.05 19.62 5.47
N ALA A 69 -19.93 19.87 6.78
CA ALA A 69 -20.88 20.70 7.51
C ALA A 69 -20.94 22.10 6.89
N GLY A 70 -22.11 22.47 6.34
CA GLY A 70 -22.36 23.77 5.71
C GLY A 70 -22.05 23.86 4.21
N MET A 71 -21.71 22.75 3.54
CA MET A 71 -21.61 22.70 2.08
C MET A 71 -22.92 22.26 1.43
N SER A 72 -23.23 22.78 0.24
CA SER A 72 -24.34 22.29 -0.57
C SER A 72 -24.05 20.89 -1.10
N GLU A 73 -25.10 20.11 -1.36
CA GLU A 73 -24.94 18.75 -1.89
C GLU A 73 -24.17 18.71 -3.22
N GLU A 74 -24.34 19.72 -4.06
CA GLU A 74 -23.61 19.88 -5.32
C GLU A 74 -22.11 20.09 -5.10
N ALA A 75 -21.73 20.90 -4.11
CA ALA A 75 -20.32 21.14 -3.76
C ALA A 75 -19.66 19.87 -3.17
N ILE A 76 -20.40 19.10 -2.37
CA ILE A 76 -19.93 17.82 -1.82
C ILE A 76 -19.67 16.83 -2.97
N ARG A 77 -20.63 16.69 -3.91
CA ARG A 77 -20.49 15.79 -5.07
C ARG A 77 -19.33 16.20 -5.98
N ALA A 78 -19.17 17.49 -6.25
CA ALA A 78 -18.07 18.01 -7.06
C ALA A 78 -16.70 17.72 -6.41
N PHE A 79 -16.56 17.92 -5.09
CA PHE A 79 -15.33 17.62 -4.36
C PHE A 79 -15.01 16.12 -4.37
N MET A 80 -16.01 15.27 -4.16
CA MET A 80 -15.84 13.81 -4.22
C MET A 80 -15.45 13.33 -5.63
N ALA A 81 -15.99 13.95 -6.68
CA ALA A 81 -15.65 13.63 -8.07
C ALA A 81 -14.21 14.04 -8.42
N ASP A 82 -13.78 15.23 -7.99
CA ASP A 82 -12.40 15.70 -8.17
C ASP A 82 -11.40 14.81 -7.41
N GLU A 83 -11.69 14.46 -6.16
CA GLU A 83 -10.81 13.56 -5.39
C GLU A 83 -10.72 12.16 -6.05
N GLN A 84 -11.83 11.63 -6.55
CA GLN A 84 -11.82 10.37 -7.32
C GLN A 84 -10.99 10.48 -8.60
N ALA A 85 -11.03 11.62 -9.29
CA ALA A 85 -10.20 11.89 -10.47
C ALA A 85 -8.71 12.04 -10.11
N ALA A 86 -8.39 12.77 -9.05
CA ALA A 86 -7.02 12.96 -8.55
C ALA A 86 -6.41 11.66 -8.04
N ARG A 87 -7.19 10.81 -7.35
CA ARG A 87 -6.79 9.47 -6.91
C ARG A 87 -6.52 8.54 -8.09
N ARG A 88 -7.22 8.71 -9.21
CA ARG A 88 -6.87 8.03 -10.48
C ARG A 88 -5.55 8.57 -11.06
N GLY A 89 -5.31 9.87 -10.97
CA GLY A 89 -4.05 10.50 -11.39
C GLY A 89 -2.82 10.05 -10.60
N TYR A 90 -2.93 9.86 -9.28
CA TYR A 90 -1.81 9.40 -8.44
C TYR A 90 -1.54 7.89 -8.55
N ARG A 91 -2.53 7.09 -9.01
CA ARG A 91 -2.41 5.62 -9.14
C ARG A 91 -1.64 5.18 -10.39
N GLN A 92 -1.35 6.09 -11.31
CA GLN A 92 -0.69 5.78 -12.58
C GLN A 92 0.61 6.54 -12.74
N SER A 93 1.58 6.28 -11.84
CA SER A 93 2.97 6.52 -12.23
C SER A 93 3.34 5.51 -13.31
N ALA A 94 4.00 5.97 -14.38
CA ALA A 94 4.41 5.14 -15.52
C ALA A 94 5.26 3.91 -15.14
N THR A 95 5.80 3.90 -13.91
CA THR A 95 6.46 2.73 -13.30
C THR A 95 5.53 1.55 -13.11
N TYR A 96 4.25 1.78 -12.80
CA TYR A 96 3.23 0.73 -12.71
C TYR A 96 2.77 0.25 -14.09
N ALA A 97 2.80 1.12 -15.11
CA ALA A 97 2.45 0.73 -16.48
C ALA A 97 3.47 -0.24 -17.08
N TYR A 98 4.77 -0.06 -16.79
CA TYR A 98 5.82 -1.03 -17.19
C TYR A 98 5.78 -2.34 -16.39
N ALA A 99 5.23 -2.30 -15.16
CA ALA A 99 5.06 -3.48 -14.32
C ALA A 99 3.79 -4.29 -14.64
N ALA A 100 2.76 -3.67 -15.25
CA ALA A 100 1.52 -4.34 -15.61
C ALA A 100 1.69 -5.43 -16.67
N ASP A 101 2.69 -5.29 -17.55
CA ASP A 101 3.04 -6.29 -18.56
C ASP A 101 4.12 -7.29 -18.07
N SER A 102 4.71 -7.05 -16.89
CA SER A 102 5.69 -7.95 -16.29
C SER A 102 5.02 -8.95 -15.34
N TRP A 103 5.39 -10.23 -15.48
CA TRP A 103 4.99 -11.28 -14.55
C TRP A 103 5.39 -10.95 -13.11
N THR A 104 4.43 -11.07 -12.19
CA THR A 104 4.66 -10.92 -10.75
C THR A 104 5.60 -12.02 -10.24
N PRO A 105 6.29 -11.82 -9.10
CA PRO A 105 7.13 -12.86 -8.51
C PRO A 105 6.40 -14.19 -8.25
N ALA A 106 5.11 -14.13 -7.90
CA ALA A 106 4.26 -15.30 -7.69
C ALA A 106 3.95 -16.05 -9.00
N GLU A 107 3.62 -15.33 -10.07
CA GLU A 107 3.41 -15.91 -11.40
C GLU A 107 4.70 -16.55 -11.94
N LYS A 108 5.84 -15.87 -11.78
CA LYS A 108 7.16 -16.45 -12.11
C LYS A 108 7.43 -17.71 -11.31
N ALA A 109 7.01 -17.79 -10.05
CA ALA A 109 7.11 -18.99 -9.24
C ALA A 109 6.19 -20.11 -9.76
N ALA A 110 4.96 -19.80 -10.17
CA ALA A 110 4.03 -20.75 -10.77
C ALA A 110 4.60 -21.37 -12.06
N TYR A 111 5.17 -20.55 -12.95
CA TYR A 111 5.88 -21.04 -14.14
C TYR A 111 7.02 -22.00 -13.77
N ARG A 112 7.85 -21.66 -12.77
CA ARG A 112 8.91 -22.55 -12.27
C ARG A 112 8.35 -23.86 -11.69
N THR A 113 7.23 -23.83 -10.98
CA THR A 113 6.59 -25.03 -10.43
C THR A 113 6.14 -26.01 -11.52
N LEU A 114 5.66 -25.49 -12.66
CA LEU A 114 5.29 -26.31 -13.83
C LEU A 114 6.50 -26.66 -14.74
N GLY A 115 7.66 -26.06 -14.47
CA GLY A 115 8.88 -26.22 -15.27
C GLY A 115 8.77 -25.53 -16.63
N LEU A 116 8.16 -24.34 -16.66
CA LEU A 116 7.94 -23.52 -17.85
C LEU A 116 8.67 -22.18 -17.73
N GLU A 117 8.95 -21.56 -18.88
CA GLU A 117 9.44 -20.18 -18.93
C GLU A 117 8.28 -19.18 -18.80
N PRO A 118 8.51 -18.01 -18.18
CA PRO A 118 7.50 -16.95 -18.13
C PRO A 118 7.15 -16.49 -19.54
N GLY A 119 5.89 -16.59 -19.92
CA GLY A 119 5.43 -16.32 -21.29
C GLY A 119 4.98 -17.54 -22.09
N ALA A 120 5.08 -18.75 -21.53
CA ALA A 120 4.46 -19.95 -22.11
C ALA A 120 2.94 -19.76 -22.32
N ASP A 121 2.43 -20.30 -23.42
CA ASP A 121 1.04 -20.17 -23.82
C ASP A 121 0.10 -21.05 -22.98
N LEU A 122 -1.21 -20.79 -23.07
CA LEU A 122 -2.21 -21.48 -22.27
C LEU A 122 -2.28 -22.99 -22.59
N GLU A 123 -2.10 -23.38 -23.84
CA GLU A 123 -2.07 -24.78 -24.25
C GLU A 123 -0.82 -25.50 -23.71
N GLU A 124 0.34 -24.83 -23.71
CA GLU A 124 1.57 -25.34 -23.10
C GLU A 124 1.40 -25.53 -21.58
N VAL A 125 0.81 -24.55 -20.89
CA VAL A 125 0.49 -24.65 -19.45
C VAL A 125 -0.44 -25.84 -19.16
N LYS A 126 -1.50 -26.03 -19.97
CA LYS A 126 -2.41 -27.18 -19.84
C LYS A 126 -1.71 -28.51 -20.11
N GLN A 127 -0.84 -28.57 -21.11
CA GLN A 127 -0.11 -29.79 -21.47
C GLN A 127 0.83 -30.21 -20.32
N ARG A 128 1.59 -29.26 -19.77
CA ARG A 128 2.48 -29.52 -18.62
C ARG A 128 1.72 -29.92 -17.37
N TYR A 129 0.60 -29.26 -17.08
CA TYR A 129 -0.27 -29.65 -15.98
C TYR A 129 -0.75 -31.09 -16.11
N ARG A 130 -1.24 -31.50 -17.29
CA ARG A 130 -1.67 -32.89 -17.53
C ARG A 130 -0.54 -33.91 -17.35
N ALA A 131 0.67 -33.58 -17.78
CA ALA A 131 1.84 -34.44 -17.61
C ALA A 131 2.21 -34.58 -16.12
N LEU A 132 2.26 -33.47 -15.37
CA LEU A 132 2.57 -33.47 -13.95
C LEU A 132 1.48 -34.11 -13.09
N ALA A 133 0.21 -33.90 -13.45
CA ALA A 133 -0.93 -34.50 -12.75
C ALA A 133 -0.92 -36.03 -12.88
N LYS A 134 -0.50 -36.59 -14.03
CA LYS A 134 -0.34 -38.05 -14.18
C LYS A 134 0.80 -38.61 -13.33
N GLN A 135 1.86 -37.83 -13.11
CA GLN A 135 3.03 -38.25 -12.33
C GLN A 135 2.79 -38.13 -10.81
N HIS A 136 2.04 -37.13 -10.39
CA HIS A 136 1.79 -36.80 -8.98
C HIS A 136 0.33 -37.05 -8.55
N HIS A 137 -0.41 -37.91 -9.27
CA HIS A 137 -1.79 -38.21 -8.90
C HIS A 137 -1.81 -39.03 -7.60
N PRO A 138 -2.73 -38.72 -6.66
CA PRO A 138 -2.90 -39.51 -5.43
C PRO A 138 -3.42 -40.94 -5.68
N ASP A 139 -3.66 -41.37 -6.92
CA ASP A 139 -4.12 -42.73 -7.24
C ASP A 139 -2.99 -43.62 -7.82
N VAL A 140 -1.79 -43.06 -8.02
CA VAL A 140 -0.61 -43.85 -8.39
C VAL A 140 -0.03 -44.45 -7.11
N ALA A 141 0.19 -45.76 -7.09
CA ALA A 141 0.70 -46.49 -5.92
C ALA A 141 1.96 -45.82 -5.34
N GLY A 142 1.86 -45.33 -4.10
CA GLY A 142 2.78 -44.37 -3.45
C GLY A 142 2.07 -43.14 -2.85
N SER A 143 0.76 -43.25 -2.63
CA SER A 143 -0.23 -42.17 -2.53
C SER A 143 -0.40 -41.50 -1.17
N ASP A 144 0.18 -42.09 -0.11
CA ASP A 144 0.07 -41.55 1.26
C ASP A 144 1.31 -40.73 1.68
N ASP A 145 2.28 -40.55 0.78
CA ASP A 145 3.43 -39.70 1.07
C ASP A 145 2.99 -38.23 1.14
N PRO A 146 3.20 -37.55 2.28
CA PRO A 146 2.78 -36.16 2.45
C PRO A 146 3.42 -35.23 1.41
N GLU A 147 4.61 -35.58 0.92
CA GLU A 147 5.32 -34.84 -0.12
C GLU A 147 4.64 -34.89 -1.50
N VAL A 148 4.07 -36.05 -1.89
CA VAL A 148 3.38 -36.20 -3.18
C VAL A 148 2.10 -35.36 -3.19
N ARG A 149 1.35 -35.40 -2.08
CA ARG A 149 0.16 -34.58 -1.88
C ARG A 149 0.49 -33.09 -1.88
N GLU A 150 1.51 -32.68 -1.15
CA GLU A 150 1.93 -31.28 -1.11
C GLU A 150 2.36 -30.79 -2.50
N ARG A 151 3.10 -31.63 -3.25
CA ARG A 151 3.53 -31.31 -4.60
C ARG A 151 2.35 -31.16 -5.56
N PHE A 152 1.35 -32.04 -5.47
CA PHE A 152 0.13 -31.94 -6.27
C PHE A 152 -0.65 -30.65 -5.97
N VAL A 153 -0.79 -30.28 -4.69
CA VAL A 153 -1.44 -29.01 -4.29
C VAL A 153 -0.71 -27.80 -4.87
N ARG A 154 0.62 -27.78 -4.82
CA ARG A 154 1.43 -26.71 -5.42
C ARG A 154 1.25 -26.63 -6.94
N ILE A 155 1.18 -27.77 -7.62
CA ILE A 155 0.95 -27.84 -9.07
C ILE A 155 -0.45 -27.29 -9.43
N GLN A 156 -1.49 -27.66 -8.67
CA GLN A 156 -2.85 -27.16 -8.89
C GLN A 156 -2.95 -25.64 -8.67
N ALA A 157 -2.33 -25.13 -7.59
CA ALA A 157 -2.31 -23.70 -7.30
C ALA A 157 -1.56 -22.89 -8.39
N ALA A 158 -0.46 -23.43 -8.91
CA ALA A 158 0.26 -22.81 -10.03
C ALA A 158 -0.59 -22.78 -11.30
N TYR A 159 -1.28 -23.88 -11.63
CA TYR A 159 -2.14 -23.97 -12.81
C TYR A 159 -3.33 -23.00 -12.75
N SER A 160 -4.04 -22.92 -11.62
CA SER A 160 -5.20 -22.03 -11.48
C SER A 160 -4.81 -20.56 -11.62
N MET A 161 -3.66 -20.16 -11.07
CA MET A 161 -3.11 -18.81 -11.19
C MET A 161 -2.79 -18.44 -12.64
N LEU A 162 -2.08 -19.31 -13.36
CA LEU A 162 -1.71 -19.05 -14.76
C LEU A 162 -2.90 -19.06 -15.71
N CYS A 163 -3.88 -19.95 -15.50
CA CYS A 163 -5.12 -19.94 -16.27
C CYS A 163 -5.92 -18.66 -16.09
N ALA A 164 -6.05 -18.14 -14.86
CA ALA A 164 -6.72 -16.87 -14.61
C ALA A 164 -6.02 -15.72 -15.34
N ARG A 165 -4.69 -15.62 -15.19
CA ARG A 165 -3.89 -14.55 -15.79
C ARG A 165 -3.85 -14.58 -17.31
N LEU A 166 -3.70 -15.76 -17.92
CA LEU A 166 -3.64 -15.93 -19.38
C LEU A 166 -5.02 -15.81 -20.02
N GLY A 167 -6.08 -16.29 -19.35
CA GLY A 167 -7.45 -16.15 -19.83
C GLY A 167 -7.91 -14.69 -19.90
N GLU A 168 -7.48 -13.84 -18.97
CA GLU A 168 -7.74 -12.39 -19.04
C GLU A 168 -7.05 -11.71 -20.24
N ARG A 169 -5.86 -12.19 -20.64
CA ARG A 169 -5.13 -11.65 -21.81
C ARG A 169 -5.81 -12.03 -23.12
N GLU A 170 -6.17 -13.31 -23.28
CA GLU A 170 -6.86 -13.79 -24.49
C GLU A 170 -8.22 -13.10 -24.68
N ALA A 171 -8.88 -12.67 -23.60
CA ALA A 171 -10.15 -11.94 -23.65
C ALA A 171 -9.97 -10.44 -23.97
N GLY A 172 -8.83 -9.84 -23.60
CA GLY A 172 -8.51 -8.44 -23.89
C GLY A 172 -7.99 -8.20 -25.32
N ASP A 173 -7.43 -9.23 -25.95
CA ASP A 173 -6.88 -9.18 -27.31
C ASP A 173 -7.93 -9.48 -28.42
N ARG A 174 -9.20 -9.73 -28.05
CA ARG A 174 -10.31 -10.05 -28.98
C ARG A 174 -11.33 -8.92 -29.05
#